data_AF-A0A178MAD8-F1
#
_entry.id   AF-A0A178MAD8-F1
#
_cell.length_a   1.000
_cell.length_b   1.000
_cell.length_c   1.000
_cell.angle_alpha   90.00
_cell.angle_beta   90.00
_cell.angle_gamma   90.00
#
_symmetry.space_group_name_H-M   'P 1'
#
loop_
_entity.id
_entity.type
_entity.pdbx_description
1 polymer ?
#
loop_
_entity_poly.entity_id
_entity_poly.type
_entity_poly.pdbx_seq_one_letter_code
_entity_poly.pdbx_strand_id
1 'polypeptide(L)'
;MLALAAMTLLPATARAETILGQRIFVEFAFDLSTSELAAAERYGATYFTKAKAAGRPLTARVARSDSTILISLESVAICERAKGCPLLVFRDITKKPVLERFAFQNLILDYREKGTFLILRVWNTTTECLVSNVLRAKCKDVSPK
;
A
#
# COMPACT_ATOMS: atom_id res chain seq x y z
N MET A 1 -9.84 -67.70 5.17
CA MET A 1 -10.02 -66.33 5.69
C MET A 1 -8.70 -65.59 5.57
N LEU A 2 -8.62 -64.57 4.71
CA LEU A 2 -7.96 -63.28 5.00
C LEU A 2 -8.11 -62.37 3.77
N ALA A 3 -8.49 -61.13 4.07
CA ALA A 3 -9.27 -60.25 3.23
C ALA A 3 -8.43 -59.35 2.32
N LEU A 4 -9.05 -59.01 1.18
CA LEU A 4 -8.64 -58.03 0.19
C LEU A 4 -8.59 -56.63 0.82
N ALA A 5 -7.43 -55.97 0.83
CA ALA A 5 -7.32 -54.57 1.24
C ALA A 5 -7.28 -53.68 -0.01
N ALA A 6 -8.43 -53.14 -0.39
CA ALA A 6 -8.54 -52.12 -1.44
C ALA A 6 -8.15 -50.76 -0.87
N MET A 7 -6.99 -50.22 -1.27
CA MET A 7 -6.59 -48.84 -1.00
C MET A 7 -7.45 -47.88 -1.82
N THR A 8 -8.44 -47.26 -1.17
CA THR A 8 -9.22 -46.15 -1.72
C THR A 8 -8.38 -44.87 -1.68
N LEU A 9 -7.90 -44.45 -2.84
CA LEU A 9 -7.34 -43.10 -3.07
C LEU A 9 -8.47 -42.07 -2.97
N LEU A 10 -8.56 -41.37 -1.85
CA LEU A 10 -9.40 -40.18 -1.71
C LEU A 10 -8.74 -39.02 -2.47
N PRO A 11 -9.40 -38.41 -3.46
CA PRO A 11 -8.91 -37.19 -4.06
C PRO A 11 -9.02 -36.08 -3.02
N ALA A 12 -7.89 -35.51 -2.61
CA ALA A 12 -7.85 -34.30 -1.82
C ALA A 12 -8.49 -33.19 -2.66
N THR A 13 -9.74 -32.85 -2.35
CA THR A 13 -10.39 -31.67 -2.90
C THR A 13 -9.60 -30.47 -2.40
N ALA A 14 -8.73 -29.92 -3.25
CA ALA A 14 -8.17 -28.60 -3.04
C ALA A 14 -9.35 -27.63 -2.92
N ARG A 15 -9.71 -27.29 -1.68
CA ARG A 15 -10.67 -26.22 -1.44
C ARG A 15 -10.01 -24.95 -1.95
N ALA A 16 -10.54 -24.43 -3.06
CA ALA A 16 -10.31 -23.04 -3.42
C ALA A 16 -10.82 -22.21 -2.24
N GLU A 17 -9.91 -21.69 -1.42
CA GLU A 17 -10.24 -20.65 -0.46
C GLU A 17 -10.75 -19.47 -1.27
N THR A 18 -12.06 -19.25 -1.23
CA THR A 18 -12.67 -18.04 -1.72
C THR A 18 -12.07 -16.90 -0.90
N ILE A 19 -11.16 -16.12 -1.49
CA ILE A 19 -10.64 -14.91 -0.87
C ILE A 19 -11.82 -13.94 -0.75
N LEU A 20 -12.49 -13.96 0.40
CA LEU A 20 -13.50 -12.96 0.74
C LEU A 20 -12.76 -11.62 0.76
N GLY A 21 -13.12 -10.71 -0.14
CA GLY A 21 -12.38 -9.46 -0.31
C GLY A 21 -12.26 -8.70 1.02
N GLN A 22 -11.03 -8.46 1.47
CA GLN A 22 -10.74 -7.80 2.74
C GLN A 22 -10.46 -6.32 2.49
N ARG A 23 -11.06 -5.45 3.30
CA ARG A 23 -10.80 -4.01 3.28
C ARG A 23 -10.15 -3.60 4.58
N ILE A 24 -8.97 -2.99 4.49
CA ILE A 24 -8.17 -2.56 5.64
C ILE A 24 -8.01 -1.05 5.57
N PHE A 25 -8.43 -0.35 6.63
CA PHE A 25 -8.10 1.06 6.81
C PHE A 25 -6.62 1.18 7.15
N VAL A 26 -5.90 2.03 6.42
CA VAL A 26 -4.46 2.18 6.61
C VAL A 26 -4.21 3.15 7.77
N GLU A 27 -3.47 2.68 8.77
CA GLU A 27 -3.04 3.50 9.90
C GLU A 27 -1.52 3.70 9.87
N PHE A 28 -1.09 4.96 9.80
CA PHE A 28 0.32 5.36 9.83
C PHE A 28 0.82 5.48 11.27
N ALA A 29 0.78 4.38 12.02
CA ALA A 29 1.03 4.37 13.45
C ALA A 29 2.49 4.07 13.84
N PHE A 30 3.32 3.59 12.92
CA PHE A 30 4.64 3.06 13.24
C PHE A 30 5.77 3.97 12.78
N ASP A 31 6.90 3.86 13.49
CA ASP A 31 8.17 4.40 13.05
C ASP A 31 8.80 3.51 11.97
N LEU A 32 9.66 4.13 11.17
CA LEU A 32 10.36 3.47 10.08
C LEU A 32 11.50 2.60 10.63
N SER A 33 11.64 1.41 10.06
CA SER A 33 12.88 0.64 10.15
C SER A 33 13.99 1.32 9.35
N THR A 34 15.24 0.89 9.56
CA THR A 34 16.40 1.42 8.83
C THR A 34 16.26 1.29 7.31
N SER A 35 15.72 0.17 6.82
CA SER A 35 15.54 -0.05 5.38
C SER A 35 14.45 0.83 4.78
N GLU A 36 13.37 1.08 5.53
CA GLU A 36 12.29 1.97 5.10
C GLU A 36 12.74 3.43 5.11
N LEU A 37 13.51 3.85 6.10
CA LEU A 37 14.08 5.20 6.14
C LEU A 37 15.00 5.42 4.94
N ALA A 38 15.92 4.48 4.67
CA ALA A 38 16.81 4.57 3.51
C ALA A 38 16.03 4.64 2.18
N ALA A 39 14.94 3.86 2.04
CA ALA A 39 14.08 3.92 0.86
C ALA A 39 13.32 5.25 0.76
N ALA A 40 12.80 5.77 1.87
CA ALA A 40 12.13 7.06 1.94
C ALA A 40 13.07 8.20 1.54
N GLU A 41 14.31 8.22 2.05
CA GLU A 41 15.31 9.22 1.70
C GLU A 41 15.71 9.11 0.23
N ARG A 42 15.92 7.88 -0.27
CA ARG A 42 16.33 7.65 -1.66
C ARG A 42 15.26 8.08 -2.66
N TYR A 43 14.02 7.65 -2.46
CA TYR A 43 12.93 7.87 -3.42
C TYR A 43 12.15 9.16 -3.16
N GLY A 44 12.17 9.66 -1.92
CA GLY A 44 11.56 10.92 -1.51
C GLY A 44 12.54 12.10 -1.38
N ALA A 45 13.78 11.98 -1.87
CA ALA A 45 14.87 12.95 -1.68
C ALA A 45 14.46 14.41 -1.94
N THR A 46 13.58 14.64 -2.93
CA THR A 46 13.08 15.96 -3.28
C THR A 46 12.25 16.58 -2.14
N TYR A 47 11.45 15.79 -1.44
CA TYR A 47 10.65 16.24 -0.29
C TYR A 47 11.52 16.55 0.92
N PHE A 48 12.52 15.71 1.20
CA PHE A 48 13.51 15.98 2.25
C PHE A 48 14.25 17.30 1.98
N THR A 49 14.68 17.50 0.73
CA THR A 49 15.36 18.73 0.32
C THR A 49 14.45 19.95 0.48
N LYS A 50 13.19 19.86 0.04
CA LYS A 50 12.20 20.94 0.20
C LYS A 50 11.92 21.29 1.65
N ALA A 51 11.70 20.30 2.52
CA ALA A 51 11.46 20.53 3.94
C ALA A 51 12.67 21.17 4.62
N LYS A 52 13.89 20.69 4.30
CA LYS A 52 15.14 21.25 4.79
C LYS A 52 15.33 22.70 4.33
N ALA A 53 15.09 23.00 3.05
CA ALA A 53 15.20 24.36 2.51
C ALA A 53 14.21 25.33 3.18
N ALA A 54 13.04 24.83 3.58
CA ALA A 54 12.05 25.61 4.34
C ALA A 54 12.34 25.70 5.84
N GLY A 55 13.42 25.07 6.34
CA GLY A 55 13.74 25.01 7.77
C GLY A 55 12.67 24.29 8.60
N ARG A 56 11.94 23.33 8.01
CA ARG A 56 10.87 22.59 8.68
C ARG A 56 11.25 21.13 8.90
N PRO A 57 10.91 20.55 10.06
CA PRO A 57 11.11 19.12 10.27
C PRO A 57 10.24 18.32 9.29
N LEU A 58 10.77 17.18 8.84
CA LEU A 58 10.03 16.18 8.07
C LEU A 58 10.00 14.90 8.91
N THR A 59 8.79 14.44 9.20
CA THR A 59 8.53 13.19 9.89
C THR A 59 8.06 12.17 8.86
N ALA A 60 8.63 10.97 8.87
CA ALA A 60 8.10 9.87 8.07
C ALA A 60 7.29 8.95 8.98
N ARG A 61 6.14 8.48 8.51
CA ARG A 61 5.33 7.45 9.18
C ARG A 61 5.06 6.31 8.23
N VAL A 62 4.96 5.10 8.75
CA VAL A 62 4.78 3.90 7.93
C VAL A 62 3.56 3.10 8.34
N ALA A 63 2.88 2.57 7.32
CA ALA A 63 1.86 1.54 7.46
C ALA A 63 2.30 0.31 6.65
N ARG A 64 2.14 -0.87 7.23
CA ARG A 64 2.56 -2.15 6.65
C ARG A 64 1.37 -3.08 6.60
N SER A 65 1.12 -3.68 5.44
CA SER A 65 0.02 -4.62 5.27
C SER A 65 0.41 -5.66 4.21
N ASP A 66 0.54 -6.91 4.65
CA ASP A 66 1.10 -8.03 3.88
C ASP A 66 2.41 -7.63 3.16
N SER A 67 2.38 -7.59 1.83
CA SER A 67 3.49 -7.21 0.96
C SER A 67 3.39 -5.77 0.45
N THR A 68 2.62 -4.90 1.12
CA THR A 68 2.54 -3.47 0.82
C THR A 68 3.12 -2.66 1.99
N ILE A 69 4.06 -1.78 1.67
CA ILE A 69 4.60 -0.79 2.61
C ILE A 69 4.21 0.58 2.09
N LEU A 70 3.56 1.38 2.94
CA LEU A 70 3.15 2.75 2.64
C LEU A 70 3.93 3.68 3.56
N ILE A 71 4.62 4.67 3.00
CA ILE A 71 5.36 5.68 3.76
C ILE A 71 4.78 7.05 3.46
N SER A 72 4.22 7.69 4.49
CA SER A 72 3.77 9.08 4.47
C SER A 72 4.93 9.99 4.89
N LEU A 73 5.24 11.02 4.10
CA LEU A 73 6.24 12.05 4.43
C LEU A 73 5.53 13.32 4.87
N GLU A 74 5.63 13.64 6.15
CA GLU A 74 4.81 14.64 6.81
C GLU A 74 5.66 15.86 7.18
N SER A 75 5.37 16.99 6.52
CA SER A 75 5.89 18.30 6.90
C SER A 75 4.95 19.38 6.37
N VAL A 76 4.74 20.43 7.16
CA VAL A 76 3.96 21.60 6.72
C VAL A 76 4.55 22.30 5.48
N ALA A 77 5.83 22.06 5.18
CA ALA A 77 6.50 22.62 4.00
C ALA A 77 6.21 21.86 2.69
N ILE A 78 5.76 20.60 2.78
CA ILE A 78 5.58 19.73 1.61
C ILE A 78 4.15 19.24 1.47
N CYS A 79 3.38 19.15 2.55
CA CYS A 79 1.98 18.73 2.48
C CYS A 79 1.12 19.84 1.89
N GLU A 80 0.22 19.46 0.98
CA GLU A 80 -0.71 20.37 0.33
C GLU A 80 -2.10 20.25 0.99
N ARG A 81 -2.67 21.37 1.42
CA ARG A 81 -4.00 21.38 2.09
C ARG A 81 -5.10 20.67 1.31
N ALA A 82 -5.05 20.70 -0.03
CA ALA A 82 -6.06 20.10 -0.89
C ALA A 82 -5.79 18.62 -1.24
N LYS A 83 -4.54 18.15 -1.10
CA LYS A 83 -4.11 16.82 -1.60
C LYS A 83 -3.52 15.91 -0.53
N GLY A 84 -3.20 16.45 0.65
CA GLY A 84 -2.54 15.74 1.74
C GLY A 84 -1.02 15.77 1.63
N CYS A 85 -0.36 14.74 2.15
CA CYS A 85 1.10 14.65 2.20
C CYS A 85 1.64 13.70 1.13
N PRO A 86 2.91 13.83 0.72
CA PRO A 86 3.56 12.85 -0.14
C PRO A 86 3.51 11.44 0.45
N LEU A 87 3.11 10.49 -0.40
CA LEU A 87 2.92 9.08 -0.09
C LEU A 87 3.74 8.25 -1.08
N LEU A 88 4.59 7.39 -0.55
CA LEU A 88 5.35 6.39 -1.28
C LEU A 88 4.77 5.00 -0.99
N VAL A 89 4.44 4.24 -2.02
CA VAL A 89 3.88 2.89 -1.88
C VAL A 89 4.82 1.89 -2.53
N PHE A 90 5.21 0.87 -1.77
CA PHE A 90 6.15 -0.16 -2.18
C PHE A 90 5.50 -1.54 -2.12
N ARG A 91 5.86 -2.39 -3.07
CA ARG A 91 5.66 -3.85 -2.98
C ARG A 91 6.92 -4.60 -2.58
N ASP A 92 8.05 -3.92 -2.75
CA ASP A 92 9.39 -4.35 -2.39
C ASP A 92 10.17 -3.07 -2.09
N ILE A 93 10.55 -2.88 -0.83
CA ILE A 93 11.19 -1.65 -0.34
C ILE A 93 12.58 -1.42 -0.95
N THR A 94 13.18 -2.47 -1.52
CA THR A 94 14.49 -2.41 -2.19
C THR A 94 14.39 -1.85 -3.62
N LYS A 95 13.17 -1.75 -4.16
CA LYS A 95 12.86 -1.26 -5.51
C LYS A 95 12.19 0.11 -5.47
N LYS A 96 12.04 0.72 -6.65
CA LYS A 96 11.27 1.96 -6.81
C LYS A 96 9.83 1.78 -6.31
N PRO A 97 9.20 2.82 -5.73
CA PRO A 97 7.80 2.74 -5.33
C PRO A 97 6.91 2.48 -6.54
N VAL A 98 5.91 1.61 -6.37
CA VAL A 98 4.90 1.36 -7.40
C VAL A 98 3.97 2.57 -7.55
N LEU A 99 3.79 3.37 -6.50
CA LEU A 99 3.04 4.61 -6.53
C LEU A 99 3.77 5.69 -5.71
N GLU A 100 3.91 6.87 -6.31
CA GLU A 100 4.26 8.11 -5.62
C GLU A 100 3.15 9.13 -5.92
N ARG A 101 2.53 9.67 -4.88
CA ARG A 101 1.43 10.65 -5.01
C ARG A 101 1.23 11.43 -3.71
N PHE A 102 0.47 12.50 -3.75
CA PHE A 102 -0.10 13.13 -2.56
C PHE A 102 -1.37 12.41 -2.12
N ALA A 103 -1.52 12.20 -0.82
CA ALA A 103 -2.69 11.58 -0.24
C ALA A 103 -2.96 12.05 1.19
N PHE A 104 -4.23 12.04 1.59
CA PHE A 104 -4.62 12.10 2.99
C PHE A 104 -4.50 10.71 3.64
N GLN A 105 -4.45 10.66 4.97
CA GLN A 105 -4.36 9.41 5.73
C GLN A 105 -5.61 8.53 5.61
N ASN A 106 -6.71 9.02 5.00
CA ASN A 106 -7.92 8.23 4.74
C ASN A 106 -7.73 7.30 3.52
N LEU A 107 -6.93 6.25 3.70
CA LEU A 107 -6.61 5.24 2.69
C LEU A 107 -7.19 3.89 3.07
N ILE A 108 -7.58 3.13 2.05
CA ILE A 108 -8.04 1.75 2.22
C ILE A 108 -7.22 0.86 1.30
N LEU A 109 -6.65 -0.21 1.85
CA LEU A 109 -6.19 -1.35 1.05
C LEU A 109 -7.36 -2.30 0.87
N ASP A 110 -7.73 -2.53 -0.37
CA ASP A 110 -8.83 -3.41 -0.77
C ASP A 110 -8.26 -4.60 -1.54
N TYR A 111 -8.31 -5.76 -0.90
CA TYR A 111 -7.80 -7.01 -1.41
C TYR A 111 -8.92 -7.70 -2.18
N ARG A 112 -8.77 -7.76 -3.51
CA ARG A 112 -9.75 -8.34 -4.43
C ARG A 112 -9.11 -9.53 -5.14
N GLU A 113 -9.92 -10.38 -5.76
CA GLU A 113 -9.44 -11.53 -6.54
C GLU A 113 -8.40 -11.14 -7.61
N LYS A 114 -8.55 -9.96 -8.21
CA LYS A 114 -7.66 -9.47 -9.28
C LYS A 114 -6.42 -8.70 -8.78
N GLY A 115 -6.26 -8.56 -7.46
CA GLY A 115 -5.12 -7.89 -6.85
C GLY A 115 -5.48 -6.96 -5.69
N THR A 116 -4.46 -6.34 -5.12
CA THR A 116 -4.56 -5.31 -4.08
C THR A 116 -4.76 -3.93 -4.71
N PHE A 117 -5.81 -3.25 -4.32
CA PHE A 117 -6.10 -1.87 -4.70
C PHE A 117 -5.87 -0.94 -3.52
N LEU A 118 -5.19 0.18 -3.75
CA LEU A 118 -5.17 1.31 -2.83
C LEU A 118 -6.29 2.27 -3.23
N ILE A 119 -7.25 2.45 -2.35
CA ILE A 119 -8.35 3.40 -2.50
C ILE A 119 -7.96 4.69 -1.78
N LEU A 120 -7.87 5.78 -2.54
CA LEU A 120 -7.60 7.12 -2.05
C LEU A 120 -8.91 7.90 -2.07
N ARG A 121 -9.32 8.44 -0.91
CA ARG A 121 -10.51 9.29 -0.79
C ARG A 121 -10.09 10.70 -0.47
N VAL A 122 -10.41 11.62 -1.37
CA VAL A 122 -10.06 13.04 -1.24
C VAL A 122 -11.31 13.85 -1.49
N TRP A 123 -11.85 14.47 -0.45
CA TRP A 123 -13.12 15.21 -0.50
C TRP A 123 -14.23 14.36 -1.14
N ASN A 124 -14.64 14.70 -2.36
CA ASN A 124 -15.72 14.04 -3.10
C ASN A 124 -15.20 13.13 -4.22
N THR A 125 -13.88 12.98 -4.34
CA THR A 125 -13.23 12.15 -5.36
C THR A 125 -12.69 10.88 -4.72
N THR A 126 -12.98 9.74 -5.33
CA THR A 126 -12.33 8.47 -5.00
C THR A 126 -11.45 8.07 -6.17
N THR A 127 -10.20 7.71 -5.90
CA THR A 127 -9.30 7.10 -6.89
C THR A 127 -8.94 5.70 -6.43
N GLU A 128 -9.05 4.73 -7.32
CA GLU A 128 -8.58 3.37 -7.11
C GLU A 128 -7.29 3.13 -7.87
N CYS A 129 -6.24 2.69 -7.18
CA CYS A 129 -4.96 2.33 -7.77
C CYS A 129 -4.67 0.85 -7.58
N LEU A 130 -4.56 0.07 -8.66
CA LEU A 130 -4.01 -1.30 -8.59
C LEU A 130 -2.52 -1.20 -8.25
N VAL A 131 -2.11 -1.74 -7.10
CA VAL A 131 -0.72 -1.63 -6.60
C VAL A 131 0.02 -2.98 -6.57
N SER A 132 -0.68 -4.10 -6.73
CA SER A 132 -0.07 -5.44 -6.84
C SER A 132 0.12 -5.87 -8.29
N ASN A 133 1.08 -6.77 -8.55
CA ASN A 133 1.31 -7.40 -9.86
C ASN A 133 1.59 -6.41 -10.99
N VAL A 134 2.11 -5.22 -10.65
CA VAL A 134 2.44 -4.15 -11.59
C VAL A 134 3.76 -3.50 -11.21
N LEU A 135 4.51 -3.03 -12.21
CA LEU A 135 5.73 -2.24 -11.98
C LEU A 135 5.41 -0.81 -11.51
N ARG A 136 4.29 -0.27 -11.97
CA ARG A 136 3.75 1.04 -11.60
C ARG A 136 2.25 0.94 -11.46
N ALA A 137 1.71 1.60 -10.43
CA ALA A 137 0.30 1.54 -10.10
C ALA A 137 -0.56 2.09 -11.24
N LYS A 138 -1.65 1.37 -11.54
CA LYS A 138 -2.66 1.80 -12.51
C LYS A 138 -3.83 2.40 -11.76
N CYS A 139 -4.01 3.71 -11.88
CA CYS A 139 -5.02 4.46 -11.14
C CYS A 139 -6.18 4.89 -12.04
N LYS A 140 -7.39 4.83 -11.52
CA LYS A 140 -8.60 5.36 -12.14
C LYS A 140 -9.41 6.13 -11.12
N ASP A 141 -10.05 7.22 -11.55
CA ASP A 141 -11.06 7.87 -10.73
C ASP A 141 -12.35 7.07 -10.79
N VAL A 142 -13.02 6.97 -9.65
CA VAL A 142 -14.31 6.31 -9.49
C VAL A 142 -15.30 7.31 -8.93
N SER A 143 -16.36 7.55 -9.70
CA SER A 143 -17.49 8.34 -9.22
C SER A 143 -18.11 7.67 -7.99
N PRO A 144 -18.49 8.44 -6.96
CA PRO A 144 -19.35 7.92 -5.91
C PRO A 144 -20.61 7.34 -6.55
N LYS A 145 -20.97 6.11 -6.17
CA LYS A 145 -22.30 5.57 -6.47
C LYS A 145 -23.31 6.14 -5.50
#